data_AF-A0A2E1P6Q7-F1
#
_entry.id   AF-A0A2E1P6Q7-F1
#
_cell.length_a   1.000
_cell.length_b   1.000
_cell.length_c   1.000
_cell.angle_alpha   90.00
_cell.angle_beta   90.00
_cell.angle_gamma   90.00
#
_symmetry.space_group_name_H-M   'P 1'
#
loop_
_entity.id
_entity.type
_entity.pdbx_description
1 polymer ?
#
loop_
_entity_poly.entity_id
_entity_poly.type
_entity_poly.pdbx_seq_one_letter_code
_entity_poly.pdbx_strand_id
1 'polypeptide(L)'
;MKYLNLQINFTLILLITLGCKKDSGPEPIRDVQEQTLVDDEALVRYLQTHFYNYEDFESDSDNYKIEISLDTINEENSDKTSLWDQVQTKTVVLNDREGNEIPNKLYFIEVKRGVGDSPSSIDSTFVTYRGSLLNGNVFDYRQLPTWFDLTSVVRGFREFLPELSAGDHTLNNDGTYDLDHYGQGVFFIPSPLGYYSQNLSAIPNYSPLIFSVELHKVNPADHDKDGILSRDEDPDGDGNPYNDDTDEDNIPNYQDADDDGDGINTRVEFDRDGDGIPDDDDNDGTPDYLDQYNT
;
A
#
# COMPACT_ATOMS: atom_id res chain seq x y z
N MET A 1 88.28 -13.15 -41.79
CA MET A 1 87.28 -13.27 -40.71
C MET A 1 85.97 -12.67 -41.19
N LYS A 2 84.99 -13.52 -41.52
CA LYS A 2 83.61 -13.12 -41.84
C LYS A 2 82.74 -13.68 -40.72
N TYR A 3 82.11 -12.82 -39.93
CA TYR A 3 81.18 -13.21 -38.87
C TYR A 3 79.76 -13.21 -39.45
N LEU A 4 79.07 -14.33 -39.28
CA LEU A 4 77.72 -14.59 -39.77
C LEU A 4 76.72 -14.11 -38.70
N ASN A 5 75.90 -13.11 -39.02
CA ASN A 5 74.84 -12.61 -38.15
C ASN A 5 73.61 -13.53 -38.23
N LEU A 6 73.22 -14.14 -37.12
CA LEU A 6 72.01 -14.96 -36.97
C LEU A 6 70.90 -14.08 -36.37
N GLN A 7 69.88 -13.75 -37.15
CA GLN A 7 68.68 -13.06 -36.64
C GLN A 7 67.64 -14.09 -36.20
N ILE A 8 67.25 -14.03 -34.92
CA ILE A 8 66.20 -14.86 -34.32
C ILE A 8 64.94 -14.00 -34.25
N ASN A 9 63.93 -14.33 -35.05
CA ASN A 9 62.60 -13.72 -34.97
C ASN A 9 61.80 -14.40 -33.86
N PHE A 10 61.39 -13.63 -32.84
CA PHE A 10 60.47 -14.07 -31.80
C PHE A 10 59.04 -13.74 -32.22
N THR A 11 58.26 -14.77 -32.59
CA THR A 11 56.83 -14.61 -32.88
C THR A 11 56.05 -14.57 -31.57
N LEU A 12 55.45 -13.42 -31.27
CA LEU A 12 54.61 -13.21 -30.10
C LEU A 12 53.23 -13.86 -30.33
N ILE A 13 52.94 -14.93 -29.61
CA ILE A 13 51.62 -15.58 -29.61
C ILE A 13 50.70 -14.78 -28.67
N LEU A 14 49.73 -14.09 -29.25
CA LEU A 14 48.67 -13.38 -28.52
C LEU A 14 47.67 -14.40 -27.95
N LEU A 15 47.73 -14.63 -26.65
CA LEU A 15 46.75 -15.43 -25.92
C LEU A 15 45.45 -14.62 -25.77
N ILE A 16 44.43 -14.95 -26.55
CA ILE A 16 43.07 -14.41 -26.37
C ILE A 16 42.44 -15.16 -25.20
N THR A 17 42.41 -14.54 -24.02
CA THR A 17 41.61 -15.06 -22.90
C THR A 17 40.15 -14.73 -23.17
N LEU A 18 39.38 -15.72 -23.61
CA LEU A 18 37.92 -15.70 -23.53
C LEU A 18 37.54 -15.62 -22.04
N GLY A 19 37.20 -14.41 -21.58
CA GLY A 19 36.58 -14.23 -20.27
C GLY A 19 35.22 -14.90 -20.28
N CYS A 20 35.10 -16.05 -19.61
CA CYS A 20 33.81 -16.57 -19.23
C CYS A 20 33.10 -15.49 -18.40
N LYS A 21 32.00 -14.93 -18.91
CA LYS A 21 31.00 -14.35 -18.02
C LYS A 21 30.58 -15.49 -17.11
N LYS A 22 31.00 -15.45 -15.84
CA LYS A 22 30.35 -16.28 -14.82
C LYS A 22 28.88 -15.90 -14.90
N ASP A 23 28.03 -16.86 -15.24
CA ASP A 23 26.60 -16.75 -14.96
C ASP A 23 26.51 -16.38 -13.49
N SER A 24 26.15 -15.12 -13.27
CA SER A 24 25.92 -14.59 -11.94
C SER A 24 24.64 -15.28 -11.50
N GLY A 25 24.66 -15.96 -10.36
CA GLY A 25 23.42 -16.50 -9.79
C GLY A 25 22.37 -15.40 -9.62
N PRO A 26 21.12 -15.74 -9.26
CA PRO A 26 20.11 -14.73 -8.99
C PRO A 26 20.68 -13.72 -7.98
N GLU A 27 20.55 -12.43 -8.29
CA GLU A 27 20.99 -11.39 -7.37
C GLU A 27 20.25 -11.58 -6.03
N PRO A 28 20.96 -11.51 -4.89
CA PRO A 28 20.33 -11.63 -3.59
C PRO A 28 19.25 -10.54 -3.44
N ILE A 29 18.19 -10.87 -2.69
CA ILE A 29 17.17 -9.88 -2.33
C ILE A 29 17.88 -8.76 -1.55
N ARG A 30 17.53 -7.51 -1.88
CA ARG A 30 18.09 -6.33 -1.21
C ARG A 30 17.64 -6.30 0.24
N ASP A 31 18.41 -5.61 1.06
CA ASP A 31 17.99 -5.32 2.42
C ASP A 31 16.82 -4.31 2.41
N VAL A 32 15.80 -4.54 3.23
CA VAL A 32 14.57 -3.71 3.23
C VAL A 32 14.87 -2.31 3.74
N GLN A 33 15.75 -2.18 4.75
CA GLN A 33 16.15 -0.90 5.31
C GLN A 33 17.01 -0.09 4.33
N GLU A 34 17.88 -0.75 3.56
CA GLU A 34 18.59 -0.07 2.47
C GLU A 34 17.65 0.34 1.34
N GLN A 35 16.72 -0.53 0.94
CA GLN A 35 15.83 -0.27 -0.19
C GLN A 35 14.82 0.84 0.11
N THR A 36 14.29 0.94 1.33
CA THR A 36 13.36 2.01 1.69
C THR A 36 14.00 3.39 1.56
N LEU A 37 15.30 3.53 1.85
CA LEU A 37 16.04 4.78 1.67
C LEU A 37 16.22 5.14 0.19
N VAL A 38 16.48 4.14 -0.67
CA VAL A 38 16.58 4.34 -2.12
C VAL A 38 15.24 4.76 -2.71
N ASP A 39 14.16 4.14 -2.27
CA ASP A 39 12.81 4.48 -2.71
C ASP A 39 12.40 5.88 -2.23
N ASP A 40 12.72 6.25 -0.99
CA ASP A 40 12.45 7.59 -0.45
C ASP A 40 13.14 8.67 -1.30
N GLU A 41 14.42 8.48 -1.66
CA GLU A 41 15.13 9.42 -2.53
C GLU A 41 14.48 9.52 -3.93
N ALA A 42 14.02 8.40 -4.50
CA ALA A 42 13.34 8.38 -5.79
C ALA A 42 11.99 9.09 -5.75
N LEU A 43 11.20 8.85 -4.69
CA LEU A 43 9.90 9.49 -4.46
C LEU A 43 10.06 10.99 -4.23
N VAL A 44 10.94 11.41 -3.32
CA VAL A 44 11.20 12.83 -3.05
C VAL A 44 11.61 13.56 -4.34
N ARG A 45 12.50 12.97 -5.14
CA ARG A 45 12.87 13.53 -6.45
C ARG A 45 11.66 13.68 -7.36
N TYR A 46 10.83 12.64 -7.49
CA TYR A 46 9.62 12.69 -8.31
C TYR A 46 8.70 13.82 -7.86
N LEU A 47 8.44 13.91 -6.55
CA LEU A 47 7.54 14.90 -5.95
C LEU A 47 8.05 16.34 -6.15
N GLN A 48 9.35 16.57 -6.13
CA GLN A 48 9.95 17.89 -6.35
C GLN A 48 9.90 18.34 -7.81
N THR A 49 9.82 17.42 -8.76
CA THR A 49 9.87 17.73 -10.20
C THR A 49 8.53 17.60 -10.90
N HIS A 50 7.47 17.22 -10.20
CA HIS A 50 6.14 17.04 -10.78
C HIS A 50 5.10 17.87 -10.03
N PHE A 51 3.98 18.11 -10.69
CA PHE A 51 2.78 18.73 -10.14
C PHE A 51 1.55 17.94 -10.61
N TYR A 52 0.41 18.15 -9.96
CA TYR A 52 -0.88 17.66 -10.46
C TYR A 52 -1.73 18.84 -10.97
N ASN A 53 -2.83 18.56 -11.65
CA ASN A 53 -3.76 19.57 -12.16
C ASN A 53 -4.62 20.26 -11.07
N TYR A 54 -4.01 20.72 -9.96
CA TYR A 54 -4.71 21.36 -8.84
C TYR A 54 -5.58 22.55 -9.25
N GLU A 55 -5.14 23.35 -10.22
CA GLU A 55 -5.91 24.49 -10.73
C GLU A 55 -7.26 24.09 -11.34
N ASP A 56 -7.35 22.88 -11.94
CA ASP A 56 -8.63 22.39 -12.47
C ASP A 56 -9.62 22.20 -11.32
N PHE A 57 -9.17 21.59 -10.21
CA PHE A 57 -9.96 21.39 -8.99
C PHE A 57 -10.30 22.70 -8.28
N GLU A 58 -9.39 23.67 -8.28
CA GLU A 58 -9.64 25.01 -7.71
C GLU A 58 -10.66 25.81 -8.55
N SER A 59 -10.66 25.61 -9.87
CA SER A 59 -11.53 26.34 -10.80
C SER A 59 -12.97 25.82 -10.82
N ASP A 60 -13.16 24.53 -10.55
CA ASP A 60 -14.45 23.84 -10.58
C ASP A 60 -14.57 22.87 -9.40
N SER A 61 -14.58 23.44 -8.18
CA SER A 61 -14.53 22.70 -6.92
C SER A 61 -15.68 21.72 -6.70
N ASP A 62 -16.82 21.92 -7.37
CA ASP A 62 -18.01 21.08 -7.25
C ASP A 62 -18.01 19.93 -8.27
N ASN A 63 -17.07 19.91 -9.21
CA ASN A 63 -16.96 18.84 -10.20
C ASN A 63 -16.10 17.70 -9.67
N TYR A 64 -16.73 16.57 -9.38
CA TYR A 64 -16.06 15.34 -8.93
C TYR A 64 -15.54 14.47 -10.08
N LYS A 65 -15.82 14.84 -11.33
CA LYS A 65 -15.42 14.08 -12.53
C LYS A 65 -14.05 14.49 -13.08
N ILE A 66 -13.37 15.43 -12.41
CA ILE A 66 -12.02 15.84 -12.78
C ILE A 66 -11.07 14.69 -12.45
N GLU A 67 -10.40 14.14 -13.47
CA GLU A 67 -9.38 13.12 -13.28
C GLU A 67 -8.06 13.75 -12.81
N ILE A 68 -7.42 13.13 -11.81
CA ILE A 68 -6.08 13.54 -11.38
C ILE A 68 -5.08 13.19 -12.48
N SER A 69 -4.37 14.20 -12.98
CA SER A 69 -3.29 14.06 -13.94
C SER A 69 -1.99 14.64 -13.36
N LEU A 70 -0.88 13.96 -13.63
CA LEU A 70 0.46 14.35 -13.19
C LEU A 70 1.29 14.77 -14.38
N ASP A 71 2.06 15.85 -14.24
CA ASP A 71 2.96 16.35 -15.27
C ASP A 71 4.29 16.86 -14.65
N THR A 72 5.31 16.97 -15.48
CA THR A 72 6.66 17.41 -15.10
C THR A 72 6.77 18.94 -15.14
N ILE A 73 7.43 19.52 -14.14
CA ILE A 73 7.82 20.93 -14.13
C ILE A 73 8.97 21.15 -15.11
N ASN A 74 8.80 22.12 -15.99
CA ASN A 74 9.73 22.54 -17.04
C ASN A 74 9.75 24.07 -17.16
N GLU A 75 10.39 24.61 -18.20
CA GLU A 75 10.54 26.07 -18.36
C GLU A 75 9.19 26.80 -18.59
N GLU A 76 8.24 26.16 -19.28
CA GLU A 76 6.95 26.76 -19.67
C GLU A 76 5.94 26.83 -18.50
N ASN A 77 6.09 25.97 -17.50
CA ASN A 77 5.23 25.86 -16.32
C ASN A 77 6.04 25.94 -15.01
N SER A 78 7.16 26.68 -15.04
CA SER A 78 8.12 26.79 -13.93
C SER A 78 7.56 27.47 -12.67
N ASP A 79 6.40 28.10 -12.78
CA ASP A 79 5.64 28.71 -11.70
C ASP A 79 4.70 27.74 -10.97
N LYS A 80 4.53 26.51 -11.46
CA LYS A 80 3.68 25.50 -10.82
C LYS A 80 4.24 25.07 -9.47
N THR A 81 3.35 24.96 -8.48
CA THR A 81 3.65 24.34 -7.19
C THR A 81 3.93 22.85 -7.36
N SER A 82 5.06 22.40 -6.81
CA SER A 82 5.44 20.99 -6.85
C SER A 82 4.52 20.12 -5.99
N LEU A 83 4.46 18.81 -6.25
CA LEU A 83 3.79 17.86 -5.37
C LEU A 83 4.45 17.89 -3.98
N TRP A 84 5.78 18.03 -3.91
CA TRP A 84 6.53 18.05 -2.66
C TRP A 84 6.04 19.12 -1.68
N ASP A 85 5.61 20.27 -2.19
CA ASP A 85 5.09 21.36 -1.35
C ASP A 85 3.63 21.15 -0.89
N GLN A 86 2.99 20.06 -1.34
CA GLN A 86 1.57 19.77 -1.14
C GLN A 86 1.33 18.40 -0.49
N VAL A 87 2.28 17.46 -0.56
CA VAL A 87 2.12 16.12 0.00
C VAL A 87 2.06 16.12 1.52
N GLN A 88 1.23 15.23 2.03
CA GLN A 88 1.26 14.73 3.40
C GLN A 88 2.13 13.45 3.44
N THR A 89 2.58 13.07 4.64
CA THR A 89 3.40 11.88 4.86
C THR A 89 2.78 11.01 5.95
N LYS A 90 2.68 9.71 5.70
CA LYS A 90 2.34 8.67 6.67
C LYS A 90 3.52 7.72 6.82
N THR A 91 3.86 7.34 8.05
CA THR A 91 4.89 6.33 8.31
C THR A 91 4.22 5.00 8.59
N VAL A 92 4.60 3.98 7.83
CA VAL A 92 4.15 2.59 8.01
C VAL A 92 5.36 1.77 8.43
N VAL A 93 5.26 1.08 9.57
CA VAL A 93 6.36 0.30 10.14
C VAL A 93 6.27 -1.15 9.65
N LEU A 94 7.37 -1.66 9.09
CA LEU A 94 7.57 -3.09 8.83
C LEU A 94 8.50 -3.65 9.90
N ASN A 95 8.31 -4.91 10.29
CA ASN A 95 9.25 -5.61 11.16
C ASN A 95 10.11 -6.58 10.34
N ASP A 96 11.41 -6.60 10.61
CA ASP A 96 12.26 -7.66 10.07
C ASP A 96 12.08 -8.98 10.85
N ARG A 97 12.85 -10.01 10.46
CA ARG A 97 12.78 -11.33 11.10
C ARG A 97 13.26 -11.35 12.55
N GLU A 98 13.97 -10.33 12.98
CA GLU A 98 14.51 -10.17 14.33
C GLU A 98 13.59 -9.27 15.18
N GLY A 99 12.50 -8.76 14.60
CA GLY A 99 11.55 -7.84 15.23
C GLY A 99 12.03 -6.39 15.24
N ASN A 100 13.05 -6.03 14.45
CA ASN A 100 13.47 -4.63 14.34
C ASN A 100 12.50 -3.86 13.44
N GLU A 101 12.10 -2.69 13.92
CA GLU A 101 11.24 -1.77 13.17
C GLU A 101 11.98 -1.10 12.01
N ILE A 102 11.35 -1.14 10.83
CA ILE A 102 11.79 -0.50 9.60
C ILE A 102 10.69 0.50 9.18
N PRO A 103 10.85 1.79 9.49
CA PRO A 103 9.88 2.81 9.11
C PRO A 103 9.93 3.09 7.61
N ASN A 104 8.78 3.04 6.94
CA ASN A 104 8.62 3.34 5.51
C ASN A 104 7.71 4.56 5.34
N LYS A 105 8.10 5.52 4.51
CA LYS A 105 7.29 6.71 4.23
C LYS A 105 6.39 6.50 3.03
N LEU A 106 5.09 6.69 3.24
CA LEU A 106 4.08 6.83 2.22
C LEU A 106 3.76 8.32 2.08
N TYR A 107 3.76 8.83 0.85
CA TYR A 107 3.37 10.22 0.57
C TYR A 107 2.00 10.25 -0.09
N PHE A 108 1.19 11.26 0.19
CA PHE A 108 -0.14 11.35 -0.41
C PHE A 108 -0.69 12.78 -0.46
N ILE A 109 -1.71 12.98 -1.29
CA ILE A 109 -2.53 14.19 -1.35
C ILE A 109 -4.00 13.74 -1.37
N GLU A 110 -4.77 14.18 -0.38
CA GLU A 110 -6.23 14.22 -0.46
C GLU A 110 -6.61 15.38 -1.38
N VAL A 111 -7.01 15.07 -2.61
CA VAL A 111 -7.34 16.08 -3.63
C VAL A 111 -8.76 16.61 -3.43
N LYS A 112 -9.71 15.71 -3.16
CA LYS A 112 -11.06 16.05 -2.73
C LYS A 112 -11.47 15.16 -1.57
N ARG A 113 -12.12 15.78 -0.60
CA ARG A 113 -12.78 15.08 0.51
C ARG A 113 -14.16 14.58 0.07
N GLY A 114 -14.47 13.33 0.39
CA GLY A 114 -15.80 12.78 0.22
C GLY A 114 -16.76 13.16 1.35
N VAL A 115 -18.05 12.88 1.18
CA VAL A 115 -19.11 13.23 2.15
C VAL A 115 -19.53 12.06 3.06
N GLY A 116 -19.12 10.85 2.74
CA GLY A 116 -19.43 9.62 3.48
C GLY A 116 -18.34 9.22 4.46
N ASP A 117 -18.38 7.95 4.87
CA ASP A 117 -17.46 7.40 5.86
C ASP A 117 -16.07 7.09 5.27
N SER A 118 -15.07 7.07 6.15
CA SER A 118 -13.72 6.59 5.84
C SER A 118 -13.61 5.09 6.17
N PRO A 119 -12.94 4.28 5.34
CA PRO A 119 -12.73 2.87 5.63
C PRO A 119 -11.66 2.67 6.72
N SER A 120 -11.66 1.52 7.40
CA SER A 120 -10.45 0.99 8.04
C SER A 120 -9.51 0.37 7.00
N SER A 121 -8.32 -0.05 7.40
CA SER A 121 -7.34 -0.74 6.55
C SER A 121 -7.75 -2.17 6.16
N ILE A 122 -8.88 -2.68 6.67
CA ILE A 122 -9.36 -4.06 6.47
C ILE A 122 -10.75 -4.11 5.80
N ASP A 123 -11.40 -2.97 5.58
CA ASP A 123 -12.72 -2.93 4.96
C ASP A 123 -12.73 -3.36 3.48
N SER A 124 -13.94 -3.58 2.97
CA SER A 124 -14.19 -3.55 1.54
C SER A 124 -14.41 -2.11 1.05
N THR A 125 -13.77 -1.74 -0.06
CA THR A 125 -13.89 -0.41 -0.69
C THR A 125 -14.30 -0.53 -2.16
N PHE A 126 -15.18 0.37 -2.61
CA PHE A 126 -15.64 0.44 -4.00
C PHE A 126 -14.93 1.60 -4.69
N VAL A 127 -13.99 1.31 -5.58
CA VAL A 127 -13.06 2.31 -6.11
C VAL A 127 -12.88 2.24 -7.62
N THR A 128 -12.60 3.39 -8.23
CA THR A 128 -11.87 3.51 -9.50
C THR A 128 -10.42 3.86 -9.17
N TYR A 129 -9.47 3.41 -9.98
CA TYR A 129 -8.07 3.72 -9.75
C TYR A 129 -7.24 3.64 -11.01
N ARG A 130 -6.05 4.23 -10.94
CA ARG A 130 -5.00 4.13 -11.96
C ARG A 130 -3.65 3.99 -11.28
N GLY A 131 -2.95 2.89 -11.54
CA GLY A 131 -1.61 2.59 -11.04
C GLY A 131 -0.54 2.84 -12.12
N SER A 132 0.51 3.59 -11.75
CA SER A 132 1.65 3.85 -12.62
C SER A 132 2.99 3.84 -11.88
N LEU A 133 4.08 3.67 -12.63
CA LEU A 133 5.45 3.81 -12.13
C LEU A 133 5.91 5.27 -12.20
N LEU A 134 7.02 5.60 -11.53
CA LEU A 134 7.62 6.94 -11.54
C LEU A 134 8.05 7.44 -12.94
N ASN A 135 8.17 6.54 -13.92
CA ASN A 135 8.47 6.89 -15.31
C ASN A 135 7.21 7.16 -16.16
N GLY A 136 6.02 7.15 -15.55
CA GLY A 136 4.74 7.38 -16.21
C GLY A 136 4.10 6.13 -16.83
N ASN A 137 4.76 4.97 -16.82
CA ASN A 137 4.18 3.74 -17.33
C ASN A 137 3.00 3.29 -16.46
N VAL A 138 1.81 3.20 -17.05
CA VAL A 138 0.61 2.64 -16.41
C VAL A 138 0.70 1.13 -16.42
N PHE A 139 0.60 0.51 -15.26
CA PHE A 139 0.60 -0.95 -15.15
C PHE A 139 -0.81 -1.54 -14.92
N ASP A 140 -1.73 -0.75 -14.35
CA ASP A 140 -3.11 -1.19 -14.10
C ASP A 140 -4.07 0.00 -13.95
N TYR A 141 -5.35 -0.17 -14.29
CA TYR A 141 -6.41 0.81 -14.05
C TYR A 141 -7.82 0.21 -14.15
N ARG A 142 -8.78 0.89 -13.52
CA ARG A 142 -10.22 0.59 -13.60
C ARG A 142 -11.02 1.86 -13.86
N GLN A 143 -11.63 1.94 -15.04
CA GLN A 143 -12.56 3.01 -15.42
C GLN A 143 -13.95 2.87 -14.78
N LEU A 144 -14.37 1.63 -14.55
CA LEU A 144 -15.61 1.34 -13.83
C LEU A 144 -15.25 0.93 -12.41
N PRO A 145 -15.98 1.41 -11.38
CA PRO A 145 -15.63 1.08 -10.01
C PRO A 145 -15.73 -0.42 -9.74
N THR A 146 -14.84 -0.92 -8.89
CA THR A 146 -14.79 -2.32 -8.47
C THR A 146 -14.63 -2.40 -6.96
N TRP A 147 -15.13 -3.48 -6.36
CA TRP A 147 -14.88 -3.78 -4.96
C TRP A 147 -13.47 -4.35 -4.79
N PHE A 148 -12.76 -3.84 -3.80
CA PHE A 148 -11.57 -4.45 -3.23
C PHE A 148 -11.79 -4.71 -1.76
N ASP A 149 -11.46 -5.92 -1.34
CA ASP A 149 -11.14 -6.22 0.04
C ASP A 149 -9.73 -5.68 0.32
N LEU A 150 -9.59 -4.78 1.30
CA LEU A 150 -8.32 -4.13 1.62
C LEU A 150 -7.29 -5.09 2.24
N THR A 151 -7.70 -6.29 2.67
CA THR A 151 -6.74 -7.35 3.03
C THR A 151 -6.04 -7.94 1.79
N SER A 152 -6.65 -7.81 0.62
CA SER A 152 -6.18 -8.45 -0.62
C SER A 152 -5.38 -7.52 -1.53
N VAL A 153 -5.02 -6.31 -1.08
CA VAL A 153 -4.24 -5.31 -1.83
C VAL A 153 -2.86 -5.09 -1.21
N VAL A 154 -1.98 -4.42 -1.95
CA VAL A 154 -0.64 -4.07 -1.42
C VAL A 154 -0.77 -3.17 -0.19
N ARG A 155 0.15 -3.31 0.77
CA ARG A 155 0.07 -2.62 2.07
C ARG A 155 -0.13 -1.11 1.90
N GLY A 156 0.64 -0.44 1.04
CA GLY A 156 0.50 0.99 0.82
C GLY A 156 -0.88 1.43 0.30
N PHE A 157 -1.62 0.55 -0.38
CA PHE A 157 -3.00 0.83 -0.80
C PHE A 157 -3.92 0.85 0.42
N ARG A 158 -3.97 -0.24 1.20
CA ARG A 158 -4.83 -0.30 2.40
C ARG A 158 -4.47 0.72 3.48
N GLU A 159 -3.22 1.15 3.55
CA GLU A 159 -2.76 2.16 4.51
C GLU A 159 -3.20 3.59 4.11
N PHE A 160 -3.41 3.84 2.82
CA PHE A 160 -3.82 5.16 2.32
C PHE A 160 -5.33 5.35 2.30
N LEU A 161 -6.11 4.33 1.94
CA LEU A 161 -7.57 4.47 1.76
C LEU A 161 -8.33 5.05 2.97
N PRO A 162 -7.94 4.79 4.24
CA PRO A 162 -8.52 5.45 5.41
C PRO A 162 -8.35 6.98 5.47
N GLU A 163 -7.40 7.54 4.72
CA GLU A 163 -7.20 9.00 4.63
C GLU A 163 -8.25 9.67 3.71
N LEU A 164 -9.05 8.89 2.98
CA LEU A 164 -10.16 9.37 2.17
C LEU A 164 -11.50 9.12 2.83
N SER A 165 -12.52 9.85 2.38
CA SER A 165 -13.92 9.62 2.73
C SER A 165 -14.70 9.23 1.49
N ALA A 166 -15.69 8.35 1.63
CA ALA A 166 -16.50 7.86 0.52
C ALA A 166 -17.43 8.91 -0.08
N GLY A 167 -18.02 8.60 -1.23
CA GLY A 167 -19.06 9.40 -1.85
C GLY A 167 -20.47 9.04 -1.39
N ASP A 168 -21.43 9.76 -1.95
CA ASP A 168 -22.84 9.41 -1.89
C ASP A 168 -23.33 8.86 -3.23
N HIS A 169 -24.62 8.55 -3.31
CA HIS A 169 -25.22 8.05 -4.53
C HIS A 169 -26.68 8.45 -4.65
N THR A 170 -27.13 8.59 -5.90
CA THR A 170 -28.55 8.72 -6.22
C THR A 170 -29.04 7.48 -6.97
N LEU A 171 -30.18 6.94 -6.54
CA LEU A 171 -30.85 5.83 -7.23
C LEU A 171 -31.73 6.37 -8.37
N ASN A 172 -31.43 5.94 -9.58
CA ASN A 172 -32.17 6.30 -10.77
C ASN A 172 -33.46 5.47 -10.92
N ASN A 173 -34.42 5.99 -11.70
CA ASN A 173 -35.70 5.31 -11.96
C ASN A 173 -35.55 3.96 -12.67
N ASP A 174 -34.41 3.69 -13.32
CA ASP A 174 -34.09 2.43 -13.99
C ASP A 174 -33.34 1.43 -13.10
N GLY A 175 -33.11 1.77 -11.82
CA GLY A 175 -32.40 0.96 -10.85
C GLY A 175 -30.87 1.09 -10.91
N THR A 176 -30.33 1.99 -11.74
CA THR A 176 -28.89 2.32 -11.74
C THR A 176 -28.55 3.31 -10.63
N TYR A 177 -27.25 3.40 -10.31
CA TYR A 177 -26.72 4.35 -9.34
C TYR A 177 -25.86 5.37 -10.06
N ASP A 178 -26.08 6.65 -9.77
CA ASP A 178 -25.09 7.69 -10.03
C ASP A 178 -24.29 7.91 -8.75
N LEU A 179 -22.97 7.85 -8.86
CA LEU A 179 -22.02 8.06 -7.77
C LEU A 179 -21.51 9.50 -7.86
N ASP A 180 -21.49 10.20 -6.73
CA ASP A 180 -21.03 11.59 -6.66
C ASP A 180 -20.41 11.88 -5.30
N HIS A 181 -19.84 13.08 -5.15
CA HIS A 181 -19.26 13.58 -3.90
C HIS A 181 -18.22 12.65 -3.26
N TYR A 182 -17.55 11.82 -4.06
CA TYR A 182 -16.55 10.86 -3.60
C TYR A 182 -15.21 11.51 -3.30
N GLY A 183 -14.46 10.91 -2.38
CA GLY A 183 -13.08 11.29 -2.12
C GLY A 183 -12.19 10.96 -3.30
N GLN A 184 -11.25 11.85 -3.61
CA GLN A 184 -10.24 11.64 -4.65
C GLN A 184 -8.86 11.88 -4.05
N GLY A 185 -7.91 11.01 -4.36
CA GLY A 185 -6.56 11.12 -3.83
C GLY A 185 -5.50 10.52 -4.74
N VAL A 186 -4.27 10.98 -4.53
CA VAL A 186 -3.06 10.43 -5.16
C VAL A 186 -2.04 10.10 -4.09
N PHE A 187 -1.40 8.94 -4.21
CA PHE A 187 -0.47 8.43 -3.21
C PHE A 187 0.70 7.68 -3.84
N PHE A 188 1.83 7.73 -3.15
CA PHE A 188 3.15 7.34 -3.62
C PHE A 188 3.74 6.35 -2.63
N ILE A 189 3.92 5.12 -3.11
CA ILE A 189 4.20 3.94 -2.28
C ILE A 189 5.65 3.49 -2.54
N PRO A 190 6.50 3.40 -1.50
CA PRO A 190 7.82 2.78 -1.65
C PRO A 190 7.66 1.28 -1.88
N SER A 191 8.63 0.64 -2.54
CA SER A 191 8.49 -0.74 -2.97
C SER A 191 8.26 -1.74 -1.84
N PRO A 192 8.78 -1.61 -0.60
CA PRO A 192 8.45 -2.51 0.52
C PRO A 192 6.97 -2.52 0.90
N LEU A 193 6.24 -1.41 0.68
CA LEU A 193 4.79 -1.33 0.88
C LEU A 193 3.99 -1.70 -0.38
N GLY A 194 4.68 -1.98 -1.48
CA GLY A 194 4.13 -2.43 -2.76
C GLY A 194 4.50 -3.89 -3.04
N TYR A 195 5.19 -4.12 -4.17
CA TYR A 195 5.59 -5.46 -4.61
C TYR A 195 7.03 -5.84 -4.27
N TYR A 196 7.78 -4.94 -3.65
CA TYR A 196 9.17 -5.12 -3.21
C TYR A 196 10.05 -5.83 -4.25
N SER A 197 10.59 -7.01 -3.95
CA SER A 197 11.47 -7.77 -4.84
C SER A 197 10.73 -8.58 -5.91
N GLN A 198 9.40 -8.60 -5.89
CA GLN A 198 8.61 -9.32 -6.89
C GLN A 198 8.74 -8.63 -8.25
N ASN A 199 8.98 -9.42 -9.29
CA ASN A 199 8.99 -8.95 -10.66
C ASN A 199 7.69 -9.38 -11.33
N LEU A 200 6.79 -8.42 -11.54
CA LEU A 200 5.54 -8.63 -12.25
C LEU A 200 5.70 -8.12 -13.69
N SER A 201 4.90 -8.64 -14.62
CA SER A 201 5.08 -8.37 -16.07
C SER A 201 5.20 -6.88 -16.43
N ALA A 202 4.52 -5.99 -15.69
CA ALA A 202 4.52 -4.55 -15.91
C ALA A 202 5.19 -3.74 -14.77
N ILE A 203 5.63 -4.41 -13.71
CA ILE A 203 6.20 -3.79 -12.51
C ILE A 203 7.55 -4.46 -12.23
N PRO A 204 8.67 -3.80 -12.59
CA PRO A 204 10.00 -4.27 -12.23
C PRO A 204 10.15 -4.41 -10.71
N ASN A 205 11.10 -5.24 -10.29
CA ASN A 205 11.48 -5.33 -8.89
C ASN A 205 11.92 -3.96 -8.33
N TYR A 206 11.62 -3.75 -7.06
CA TYR A 206 11.97 -2.56 -6.29
C TYR A 206 11.45 -1.27 -6.90
N SER A 207 10.26 -1.32 -7.52
CA SER A 207 9.62 -0.15 -8.12
C SER A 207 8.72 0.54 -7.11
N PRO A 208 8.93 1.84 -6.82
CA PRO A 208 7.90 2.67 -6.21
C PRO A 208 6.67 2.78 -7.13
N LEU A 209 5.49 2.88 -6.52
CA LEU A 209 4.21 2.93 -7.21
C LEU A 209 3.52 4.27 -6.97
N ILE A 210 2.77 4.73 -7.96
CA ILE A 210 1.87 5.87 -7.87
C ILE A 210 0.47 5.35 -8.16
N PHE A 211 -0.48 5.68 -7.29
CA PHE A 211 -1.90 5.44 -7.54
C PHE A 211 -2.66 6.75 -7.44
N SER A 212 -3.57 6.98 -8.38
CA SER A 212 -4.73 7.84 -8.17
C SER A 212 -5.96 6.97 -7.94
N VAL A 213 -6.82 7.36 -7.01
CA VAL A 213 -8.01 6.61 -6.61
C VAL A 213 -9.19 7.55 -6.37
N GLU A 214 -10.38 7.05 -6.66
CA GLU A 214 -11.64 7.67 -6.26
C GLU A 214 -12.40 6.67 -5.37
N LEU A 215 -12.77 7.08 -4.17
CA LEU A 215 -13.44 6.24 -3.17
C LEU A 215 -14.94 6.46 -3.22
N HIS A 216 -15.67 5.56 -3.89
CA HIS A 216 -17.10 5.70 -4.12
C HIS A 216 -17.92 5.21 -2.93
N LYS A 217 -17.59 4.04 -2.37
CA LYS A 217 -18.28 3.44 -1.23
C LYS A 217 -17.33 2.68 -0.32
N VAL A 218 -17.74 2.54 0.93
CA VAL A 218 -17.12 1.70 1.95
C VAL A 218 -18.16 0.67 2.40
N ASN A 219 -17.70 -0.55 2.67
CA ASN A 219 -18.46 -1.59 3.33
C ASN A 219 -17.60 -2.16 4.46
N PRO A 220 -17.95 -1.89 5.73
CA PRO A 220 -17.30 -2.50 6.87
C PRO A 220 -17.25 -4.02 6.71
N ALA A 221 -16.08 -4.60 6.96
CA ALA A 221 -15.86 -6.02 6.81
C ALA A 221 -16.06 -6.78 8.13
N ASP A 222 -16.56 -7.99 7.99
CA ASP A 222 -16.80 -9.03 8.98
C ASP A 222 -16.53 -10.33 8.20
N HIS A 223 -15.26 -10.75 8.22
CA HIS A 223 -14.75 -11.73 7.24
C HIS A 223 -15.15 -13.16 7.57
N ASP A 224 -15.20 -13.49 8.85
CA ASP A 224 -15.58 -14.77 9.43
C ASP A 224 -17.11 -14.88 9.67
N LYS A 225 -17.80 -13.74 9.76
CA LYS A 225 -19.27 -13.60 9.89
C LYS A 225 -19.80 -13.99 11.26
N ASP A 226 -19.00 -13.82 12.30
CA ASP A 226 -19.50 -13.95 13.65
C ASP A 226 -20.36 -12.76 14.06
N GLY A 227 -20.20 -11.59 13.44
CA GLY A 227 -20.93 -10.34 13.69
C GLY A 227 -20.17 -9.27 14.47
N ILE A 228 -18.89 -9.48 14.78
CA ILE A 228 -17.92 -8.44 15.14
C ILE A 228 -17.28 -7.92 13.84
N LEU A 229 -16.98 -6.62 13.78
CA LEU A 229 -16.31 -6.10 12.60
C LEU A 229 -14.82 -6.43 12.69
N SER A 230 -14.22 -6.83 11.58
CA SER A 230 -12.79 -7.16 11.49
C SER A 230 -11.83 -6.03 11.86
N ARG A 231 -12.32 -4.80 12.04
CA ARG A 231 -11.51 -3.67 12.54
C ARG A 231 -11.45 -3.61 14.07
N ASP A 232 -12.40 -4.26 14.74
CA ASP A 232 -12.57 -4.28 16.18
C ASP A 232 -11.81 -5.50 16.78
N GLU A 233 -11.26 -6.36 15.92
CA GLU A 233 -10.45 -7.54 16.22
C GLU A 233 -8.95 -7.24 16.02
N ASP A 234 -8.49 -6.14 16.63
CA ASP A 234 -7.10 -5.64 16.62
C ASP A 234 -6.64 -5.45 18.09
N PRO A 235 -6.30 -6.54 18.82
CA PRO A 235 -6.02 -6.50 20.25
C PRO A 235 -4.81 -5.63 20.63
N ASP A 236 -3.80 -5.54 19.76
CA ASP A 236 -2.58 -4.76 20.04
C ASP A 236 -2.64 -3.32 19.50
N GLY A 237 -3.62 -3.02 18.64
CA GLY A 237 -3.90 -1.70 18.10
C GLY A 237 -2.87 -1.23 17.07
N ASP A 238 -2.08 -2.15 16.49
CA ASP A 238 -1.06 -1.83 15.50
C ASP A 238 -1.63 -1.66 14.07
N GLY A 239 -2.91 -2.00 13.87
CA GLY A 239 -3.64 -1.88 12.62
C GLY A 239 -3.23 -2.91 11.55
N ASN A 240 -2.49 -3.94 11.93
CA ASN A 240 -2.09 -5.04 11.08
C ASN A 240 -2.82 -6.35 11.45
N PRO A 241 -3.99 -6.60 10.83
CA PRO A 241 -4.86 -7.73 11.18
C PRO A 241 -4.27 -9.13 10.88
N TYR A 242 -3.03 -9.22 10.38
CA TYR A 242 -2.40 -10.49 10.02
C TYR A 242 -1.53 -11.08 11.12
N ASN A 243 -1.25 -10.33 12.20
CA ASN A 243 -0.48 -10.82 13.35
C ASN A 243 -1.30 -10.99 14.63
N ASP A 244 -2.58 -10.66 14.59
CA ASP A 244 -3.50 -10.89 15.69
C ASP A 244 -4.03 -12.32 15.58
N ASP A 245 -3.51 -13.21 16.43
CA ASP A 245 -3.81 -14.64 16.49
C ASP A 245 -3.72 -15.04 17.97
N THR A 246 -4.86 -14.97 18.66
CA THR A 246 -4.92 -14.96 20.13
C THR A 246 -4.73 -16.36 20.72
N ASP A 247 -5.27 -17.40 20.09
CA ASP A 247 -5.12 -18.80 20.51
C ASP A 247 -3.93 -19.53 19.87
N GLU A 248 -3.18 -18.84 18.99
CA GLU A 248 -2.01 -19.32 18.24
C GLU A 248 -2.30 -20.50 17.29
N ASP A 249 -3.53 -20.60 16.75
CA ASP A 249 -3.92 -21.67 15.83
C ASP A 249 -3.54 -21.41 14.35
N ASN A 250 -2.98 -20.24 14.05
CA ASN A 250 -2.61 -19.70 12.73
C ASN A 250 -3.77 -19.17 11.87
N ILE A 251 -4.94 -18.96 12.46
CA ILE A 251 -6.04 -18.21 11.88
C ILE A 251 -6.05 -16.85 12.57
N PRO A 252 -5.80 -15.75 11.84
CA PRO A 252 -5.87 -14.44 12.47
C PRO A 252 -7.28 -14.16 12.99
N ASN A 253 -7.41 -13.46 14.12
CA ASN A 253 -8.68 -13.16 14.79
C ASN A 253 -9.77 -12.71 13.82
N TYR A 254 -9.47 -11.78 12.90
CA TYR A 254 -10.47 -11.31 11.93
C TYR A 254 -11.05 -12.39 10.97
N GLN A 255 -10.46 -13.58 10.94
CA GLN A 255 -10.90 -14.76 10.18
C GLN A 255 -11.31 -15.93 11.07
N ASP A 256 -11.23 -15.76 12.39
CA ASP A 256 -11.64 -16.71 13.40
C ASP A 256 -12.93 -16.23 14.07
N ALA A 257 -13.79 -17.17 14.43
CA ALA A 257 -15.05 -16.89 15.08
C ALA A 257 -15.01 -17.20 16.59
N ASP A 258 -13.88 -17.69 17.09
CA ASP A 258 -13.60 -18.16 18.46
C ASP A 258 -12.14 -17.79 18.77
N ASP A 259 -11.88 -16.49 18.91
CA ASP A 259 -10.54 -15.88 18.90
C ASP A 259 -9.57 -16.48 19.93
N ASP A 260 -10.09 -16.91 21.09
CA ASP A 260 -9.31 -17.48 22.19
C ASP A 260 -9.39 -19.02 22.27
N GLY A 261 -10.16 -19.65 21.38
CA GLY A 261 -10.29 -21.08 21.23
C GLY A 261 -10.91 -21.78 22.43
N ASP A 262 -11.75 -21.10 23.21
CA ASP A 262 -12.43 -21.65 24.40
C ASP A 262 -13.69 -22.48 24.02
N GLY A 263 -14.18 -22.33 22.78
CA GLY A 263 -15.35 -22.99 22.23
C GLY A 263 -16.65 -22.17 22.26
N ILE A 264 -16.58 -20.93 22.73
CA ILE A 264 -17.62 -19.91 22.66
C ILE A 264 -17.27 -18.96 21.50
N ASN A 265 -18.29 -18.36 20.88
CA ASN A 265 -18.07 -17.54 19.70
C ASN A 265 -17.73 -16.12 20.13
N THR A 266 -16.73 -15.48 19.54
CA THR A 266 -16.26 -14.11 19.85
C THR A 266 -17.41 -13.13 20.08
N ARG A 267 -18.38 -13.02 19.15
CA ARG A 267 -19.59 -12.19 19.34
C ARG A 267 -20.38 -12.43 20.64
N VAL A 268 -20.39 -13.65 21.18
CA VAL A 268 -21.13 -14.00 22.41
C VAL A 268 -20.46 -13.42 23.65
N GLU A 269 -19.15 -13.20 23.62
CA GLU A 269 -18.36 -12.71 24.75
C GLU A 269 -17.97 -11.24 24.62
N PHE A 270 -17.91 -10.72 23.40
CA PHE A 270 -17.41 -9.38 23.11
C PHE A 270 -18.03 -8.29 23.99
N ASP A 271 -19.36 -8.11 23.96
CA ASP A 271 -20.07 -7.05 24.72
C ASP A 271 -21.48 -7.56 25.10
N ARG A 272 -21.58 -8.35 26.17
CA ARG A 272 -22.86 -9.00 26.56
C ARG A 272 -23.84 -8.00 27.17
N ASP A 273 -23.34 -6.91 27.77
CA ASP A 273 -24.16 -5.92 28.44
C ASP A 273 -24.61 -4.76 27.53
N GLY A 274 -23.95 -4.60 26.37
CA GLY A 274 -24.27 -3.67 25.31
C GLY A 274 -23.87 -2.23 25.60
N ASP A 275 -22.87 -2.01 26.46
CA ASP A 275 -22.38 -0.68 26.81
C ASP A 275 -21.33 -0.13 25.81
N GLY A 276 -20.89 -0.95 24.86
CA GLY A 276 -19.92 -0.63 23.82
C GLY A 276 -18.46 -0.75 24.26
N ILE A 277 -18.21 -1.37 25.42
CA ILE A 277 -16.88 -1.71 25.94
C ILE A 277 -16.78 -3.24 25.98
N PRO A 278 -15.64 -3.83 25.55
CA PRO A 278 -15.49 -5.26 25.71
C PRO A 278 -15.57 -5.72 27.16
N ASP A 279 -16.32 -6.79 27.41
CA ASP A 279 -16.47 -7.37 28.75
C ASP A 279 -15.12 -7.93 29.26
N ASP A 280 -14.87 -7.77 30.55
CA ASP A 280 -13.72 -8.33 31.29
C ASP A 280 -14.25 -8.74 32.70
N ASP A 281 -14.80 -9.96 32.78
CA ASP A 281 -15.55 -10.45 33.95
C ASP A 281 -14.64 -10.60 35.18
N ASP A 282 -13.38 -11.01 34.99
CA ASP A 282 -12.43 -11.25 36.08
C ASP A 282 -11.53 -10.04 36.42
N ASN A 283 -11.59 -8.99 35.59
CA ASN A 283 -10.86 -7.73 35.70
C ASN A 283 -9.33 -7.90 35.66
N ASP A 284 -8.83 -8.86 34.87
CA ASP A 284 -7.40 -9.08 34.67
C ASP A 284 -6.78 -8.17 33.58
N GLY A 285 -7.64 -7.52 32.78
CA GLY A 285 -7.27 -6.61 31.70
C GLY A 285 -7.29 -7.22 30.30
N THR A 286 -7.62 -8.51 30.17
CA THR A 286 -7.86 -9.21 28.91
C THR A 286 -9.37 -9.31 28.71
N PRO A 287 -9.92 -8.81 27.59
CA PRO A 287 -11.34 -8.98 27.30
C PRO A 287 -11.75 -10.46 27.22
N ASP A 288 -12.98 -10.76 27.63
CA ASP A 288 -13.52 -12.13 27.69
C ASP A 288 -13.39 -12.91 26.39
N TYR A 289 -13.56 -12.24 25.23
CA TYR A 289 -13.44 -12.87 23.91
C TYR A 289 -11.98 -13.17 23.48
N LEU A 290 -11.01 -12.78 24.30
CA LEU A 290 -9.58 -13.00 24.13
C LEU A 290 -8.99 -13.79 25.31
N ASP A 291 -9.82 -14.28 26.25
CA ASP A 291 -9.40 -14.99 27.46
C ASP A 291 -9.97 -16.40 27.55
N GLN A 292 -9.18 -17.35 27.03
CA GLN A 292 -9.47 -18.78 27.04
C GLN A 292 -9.87 -19.37 28.41
N TYR A 293 -9.44 -18.74 29.52
CA TYR A 293 -9.63 -19.30 30.86
C TYR A 293 -10.56 -18.50 31.76
N ASN A 294 -11.23 -17.47 31.24
CA ASN A 294 -12.20 -16.59 31.90
C ASN A 294 -12.67 -17.12 33.29
N THR A 295 -11.93 -16.75 34.36
CA THR A 295 -12.08 -17.36 35.72
C THR A 295 -12.67 -16.45 36.79
#